data_AF-A0A952NNH8-F1
#
_entry.id   AF-A0A952NNH8-F1
#
_cell.length_a   1.000
_cell.length_b   1.000
_cell.length_c   1.000
_cell.angle_alpha   90.00
_cell.angle_beta   90.00
_cell.angle_gamma   90.00
#
_symmetry.space_group_name_H-M   'P 1'
#
loop_
_entity.id
_entity.type
_entity.pdbx_description
1 polymer ?
#
loop_
_entity_poly.entity_id
_entity_poly.type
_entity_poly.pdbx_seq_one_letter_code
_entity_poly.pdbx_strand_id
1 'polypeptide(L)'
;MKNSIGWKIKVTGSVLVFSTLSACAKFDSVSEQIADATDKFGACASYSDKVVATLSEALIQGEELPGKDQLESALRRKLKSMNQEQAEMMVQNVLRVYDAVTSETQAQLKINTKAELLEAITALDIGDQTSPEKLALGQKIKASFAQVQKSAEVAGMSCDDDTTQPQNPPANAATKLGDMDPVMSGALRVMTTAYQNCAGAELPAMTASTPDTRGISVIGNHPDGGLKREVSSVADLKKTHYYIKEGLERDASCFDVPNKPLIYDFGGKPYATTSEDSPIDLFKDAGTGTKVLGIDCSGYVFSAMAASGLRTAPGKKLKASLVYGISSSMMMNPASNGLSCLVPVTFTAGSNIKSGDILAVNGHVVILDVTGSDPFGLARAKSASQCTTSVLTAAGYDFDVLQSSPVKGGIGLDRMRAKDYLPSSSKMLTTMQGYAVSACKVKFGQAPGSAPSSGRVVRHKGTPECLDKPVSIARESCVQSCYSRLGLN
;
A
#
# COMPACT_ATOMS: atom_id res chain seq x y z
N MET A 1 53.28 -10.69 60.13
CA MET A 1 53.61 -9.27 59.94
C MET A 1 53.00 -8.82 58.62
N LYS A 2 51.99 -7.96 58.68
CA LYS A 2 51.21 -7.44 57.54
C LYS A 2 51.89 -6.18 57.03
N ASN A 3 52.26 -6.12 55.75
CA ASN A 3 52.63 -4.88 55.07
C ASN A 3 51.66 -4.68 53.90
N SER A 4 50.68 -3.79 54.10
CA SER A 4 49.82 -3.27 53.04
C SER A 4 50.46 -2.01 52.47
N ILE A 5 50.82 -2.05 51.19
CA ILE A 5 51.25 -0.87 50.44
C ILE A 5 49.98 -0.25 49.85
N GLY A 6 49.53 0.87 50.43
CA GLY A 6 48.37 1.63 49.93
C GLY A 6 48.79 2.67 48.89
N TRP A 7 48.33 2.50 47.65
CA TRP A 7 48.42 3.53 46.62
C TRP A 7 47.12 4.35 46.63
N LYS A 8 47.23 5.64 46.95
CA LYS A 8 46.15 6.63 46.77
C LYS A 8 46.25 7.21 45.37
N ILE A 9 45.39 6.76 44.46
CA ILE A 9 45.16 7.43 43.17
C ILE A 9 44.15 8.54 43.41
N LYS A 10 44.57 9.81 43.26
CA LYS A 10 43.66 10.96 43.16
C LYS A 10 43.14 11.00 41.72
N VAL A 11 41.87 10.64 41.52
CA VAL A 11 41.14 10.90 40.27
C VAL A 11 40.50 12.28 40.39
N THR A 12 41.09 13.27 39.73
CA THR A 12 40.44 14.56 39.45
C THR A 12 39.45 14.36 38.31
N GLY A 13 38.17 14.15 38.65
CA GLY A 13 37.09 14.07 37.68
C GLY A 13 36.68 15.46 37.21
N SER A 14 37.07 15.82 35.99
CA SER A 14 36.41 16.89 35.23
C SER A 14 35.09 16.33 34.68
N VAL A 15 33.97 16.75 35.28
CA VAL A 15 32.63 16.50 34.74
C VAL A 15 32.48 17.42 33.53
N LEU A 16 32.75 16.89 32.33
CA LEU A 16 32.35 17.52 31.08
C LEU A 16 30.85 17.25 30.89
N VAL A 17 30.03 18.24 31.26
CA VAL A 17 28.61 18.26 30.88
C VAL A 17 28.56 18.54 29.38
N PHE A 18 28.43 17.50 28.57
CA PHE A 18 28.02 17.64 27.17
C PHE A 18 26.54 18.03 27.17
N SER A 19 26.28 19.34 27.20
CA SER A 19 25.00 19.91 26.82
C SER A 19 24.82 19.64 25.33
N THR A 20 24.15 18.55 24.97
CA THR A 20 23.68 18.33 23.59
C THR A 20 22.62 19.39 23.30
N LEU A 21 23.07 20.54 22.79
CA LEU A 21 22.23 21.50 22.08
C LEU A 21 21.78 20.84 20.78
N SER A 22 20.84 19.90 20.86
CA SER A 22 19.95 19.61 19.75
C SER A 22 19.08 20.85 19.58
N ALA A 23 19.56 21.80 18.78
CA ALA A 23 18.75 22.88 18.26
C ALA A 23 17.63 22.23 17.45
N CYS A 24 16.50 21.96 18.11
CA CYS A 24 15.26 21.60 17.45
C CYS A 24 14.89 22.78 16.57
N ALA A 25 15.24 22.71 15.27
CA ALA A 25 14.57 23.51 14.27
C ALA A 25 13.08 23.26 14.51
N LYS A 26 12.34 24.28 14.96
CA LYS A 26 10.90 24.17 15.08
C LYS A 26 10.42 23.80 13.68
N PHE A 27 9.81 22.63 13.53
CA PHE A 27 9.11 22.31 12.30
C PHE A 27 8.13 23.45 12.06
N ASP A 28 8.22 24.07 10.88
CA ASP A 28 7.26 25.10 10.48
C ASP A 28 5.86 24.48 10.57
N SER A 29 4.88 25.22 11.10
CA SER A 29 3.53 24.70 11.23
C SER A 29 2.97 24.29 9.86
N VAL A 30 2.05 23.33 9.83
CA VAL A 30 1.37 22.87 8.60
C VAL A 30 0.87 24.05 7.74
N SER A 31 0.33 25.10 8.38
CA SER A 31 -0.10 26.33 7.71
C SER A 31 1.03 27.11 7.04
N GLU A 32 2.21 27.21 7.66
CA GLU A 32 3.39 27.86 7.09
C GLU A 32 3.96 27.03 5.93
N GLN A 33 3.96 25.70 6.04
CA GLN A 33 4.39 24.82 4.94
C GLN A 33 3.49 24.95 3.71
N ILE A 34 2.16 25.01 3.90
CA ILE A 34 1.21 25.23 2.78
C ILE A 34 1.37 26.64 2.21
N ALA A 35 1.56 27.65 3.06
CA ALA A 35 1.77 29.02 2.60
C ALA A 35 3.08 29.16 1.81
N ASP A 36 4.16 28.52 2.25
CA ASP A 36 5.43 28.42 1.52
C ASP A 36 5.27 27.68 0.20
N ALA A 37 4.51 26.58 0.18
CA ALA A 37 4.23 25.85 -1.04
C ALA A 37 3.43 26.71 -2.03
N THR A 38 2.50 27.52 -1.53
CA THR A 38 1.72 28.48 -2.34
C THR A 38 2.65 29.52 -2.94
N ASP A 39 3.47 30.18 -2.13
CA ASP A 39 4.39 31.25 -2.57
C ASP A 39 5.43 30.77 -3.60
N LYS A 40 5.95 29.55 -3.43
CA LYS A 40 7.02 29.01 -4.29
C LYS A 40 6.51 28.24 -5.50
N PHE A 41 5.38 27.54 -5.36
CA PHE A 41 4.92 26.57 -6.35
C PHE A 41 3.50 26.81 -6.83
N GLY A 42 2.82 27.89 -6.43
CA GLY A 42 1.40 28.11 -6.73
C GLY A 42 1.03 28.00 -8.21
N ALA A 43 1.96 28.32 -9.13
CA ALA A 43 1.76 28.19 -10.57
C ALA A 43 2.02 26.76 -11.11
N CYS A 44 2.57 25.85 -10.31
CA CYS A 44 3.24 24.64 -10.80
C CYS A 44 2.34 23.42 -10.74
N ALA A 45 2.57 22.47 -11.65
CA ALA A 45 1.87 21.19 -11.66
C ALA A 45 2.11 20.39 -10.37
N SER A 46 3.25 20.59 -9.70
CA SER A 46 3.61 19.96 -8.44
C SER A 46 2.94 20.57 -7.21
N TYR A 47 2.21 21.69 -7.33
CA TYR A 47 1.56 22.34 -6.21
C TYR A 47 0.57 21.43 -5.48
N SER A 48 -0.26 20.70 -6.23
CA SER A 48 -1.23 19.77 -5.64
C SER A 48 -0.54 18.68 -4.85
N ASP A 49 0.52 18.11 -5.42
CA ASP A 49 1.33 17.07 -4.78
C ASP A 49 1.95 17.57 -3.47
N LYS A 50 2.42 18.83 -3.41
CA LYS A 50 2.98 19.42 -2.18
C LYS A 50 1.92 19.65 -1.12
N VAL A 51 0.79 20.26 -1.46
CA VAL A 51 -0.29 20.51 -0.48
C VAL A 51 -0.83 19.20 0.08
N VAL A 52 -1.12 18.22 -0.78
CA VAL A 52 -1.60 16.90 -0.35
C VAL A 52 -0.54 16.21 0.51
N ALA A 53 0.72 16.22 0.11
CA ALA A 53 1.80 15.62 0.91
C ALA A 53 1.92 16.27 2.29
N THR A 54 1.88 17.61 2.40
CA THR A 54 1.93 18.31 3.68
C THR A 54 0.76 17.93 4.60
N LEU A 55 -0.46 17.85 4.06
CA LEU A 55 -1.64 17.46 4.85
C LEU A 55 -1.58 15.99 5.28
N SER A 56 -1.21 15.10 4.37
CA SER A 56 -1.06 13.68 4.66
C SER A 56 0.05 13.44 5.70
N GLU A 57 1.18 14.14 5.61
CA GLU A 57 2.27 14.03 6.59
C GLU A 57 1.83 14.45 7.99
N ALA A 58 1.10 15.57 8.10
CA ALA A 58 0.53 16.02 9.37
C ALA A 58 -0.39 14.96 9.99
N LEU A 59 -1.26 14.33 9.18
CA LEU A 59 -2.14 13.25 9.62
C LEU A 59 -1.36 11.99 10.03
N ILE A 60 -0.31 11.61 9.28
CA ILE A 60 0.60 10.50 9.59
C ILE A 60 1.31 10.73 10.93
N GLN A 61 1.70 11.97 11.21
CA GLN A 61 2.35 12.36 12.47
C GLN A 61 1.36 12.55 13.63
N GLY A 62 0.06 12.42 13.37
CA GLY A 62 -1.00 12.59 14.36
C GLY A 62 -1.25 14.05 14.75
N GLU A 63 -0.71 15.01 13.99
CA GLU A 63 -0.89 16.44 14.21
C GLU A 63 -2.34 16.87 13.94
N GLU A 64 -2.77 17.98 14.54
CA GLU A 64 -4.02 18.63 14.15
C GLU A 64 -3.79 19.44 12.87
N LEU A 65 -4.73 19.32 11.93
CA LEU A 65 -4.72 20.19 10.76
C LEU A 65 -5.07 21.63 11.18
N PRO A 66 -4.46 22.66 10.57
CA PRO A 66 -4.64 24.03 11.00
C PRO A 66 -6.09 24.51 10.82
N GLY A 67 -6.56 25.37 11.70
CA GLY A 67 -7.83 26.07 11.46
C GLY A 67 -7.74 26.96 10.21
N LYS A 68 -8.88 27.22 9.56
CA LYS A 68 -8.96 28.07 8.36
C LYS A 68 -8.30 29.45 8.59
N ASP A 69 -8.57 30.08 9.73
CA ASP A 69 -8.01 31.38 10.11
C ASP A 69 -6.48 31.35 10.28
N GLN A 70 -5.93 30.23 10.75
CA GLN A 70 -4.48 30.05 10.92
C GLN A 70 -3.78 29.94 9.56
N LEU A 71 -4.37 29.17 8.64
CA LEU A 71 -3.87 29.06 7.27
C LEU A 71 -4.01 30.39 6.51
N GLU A 72 -5.16 31.06 6.63
CA GLU A 72 -5.38 32.38 6.03
C GLU A 72 -4.33 33.39 6.50
N SER A 73 -4.08 33.44 7.81
CA SER A 73 -3.07 34.34 8.39
C SER A 73 -1.66 34.05 7.87
N ALA A 74 -1.30 32.77 7.70
CA ALA A 74 0.00 32.37 7.14
C ALA A 74 0.13 32.78 5.67
N LEU A 75 -0.90 32.52 4.87
CA LEU A 75 -0.94 32.91 3.45
C LEU A 75 -0.80 34.43 3.28
N ARG A 76 -1.55 35.23 4.04
CA ARG A 76 -1.46 36.70 3.99
C ARG A 76 -0.06 37.22 4.35
N ARG A 77 0.63 36.57 5.29
CA ARG A 77 2.02 36.94 5.63
C ARG A 77 3.00 36.63 4.50
N LYS A 78 2.86 35.47 3.85
CA LYS A 78 3.77 35.04 2.78
C LYS A 78 3.54 35.84 1.48
N LEU A 79 2.29 36.04 1.11
CA LEU A 79 1.91 36.71 -0.15
C LEU A 79 1.92 38.25 -0.07
N LYS A 80 2.53 38.84 0.97
CA LYS A 80 2.57 40.30 1.19
C LYS A 80 3.30 41.10 0.10
N SER A 81 4.13 40.43 -0.70
CA SER A 81 4.85 41.01 -1.84
C SER A 81 3.98 41.15 -3.08
N MET A 82 2.84 40.44 -3.14
CA MET A 82 1.90 40.51 -4.24
C MET A 82 1.02 41.76 -4.12
N ASN A 83 0.41 42.16 -5.25
CA ASN A 83 -0.68 43.13 -5.20
C ASN A 83 -1.81 42.63 -4.30
N GLN A 84 -2.41 43.52 -3.51
CA GLN A 84 -3.43 43.16 -2.50
C GLN A 84 -4.60 42.38 -3.10
N GLU A 85 -5.08 42.74 -4.30
CA GLU A 85 -6.21 42.05 -4.95
C GLU A 85 -5.81 40.64 -5.40
N GLN A 86 -4.62 40.49 -5.97
CA GLN A 86 -4.06 39.20 -6.38
C GLN A 86 -3.81 38.29 -5.16
N ALA A 87 -3.26 38.85 -4.09
CA ALA A 87 -3.03 38.14 -2.83
C ALA A 87 -4.35 37.63 -2.22
N GLU A 88 -5.38 38.48 -2.18
CA GLU A 88 -6.69 38.07 -1.66
C GLU A 88 -7.31 36.95 -2.50
N MET A 89 -7.27 37.08 -3.83
CA MET A 89 -7.80 36.06 -4.72
C MET A 89 -7.06 34.72 -4.53
N MET A 90 -5.74 34.77 -4.41
CA MET A 90 -4.89 33.61 -4.13
C MET A 90 -5.28 32.96 -2.80
N VAL A 91 -5.35 33.74 -1.71
CA VAL A 91 -5.78 33.27 -0.39
C VAL A 91 -7.12 32.55 -0.48
N GLN A 92 -8.13 33.15 -1.10
CA GLN A 92 -9.46 32.53 -1.22
C GLN A 92 -9.46 31.25 -2.06
N ASN A 93 -8.64 31.17 -3.11
CA ASN A 93 -8.49 29.96 -3.91
C ASN A 93 -7.80 28.84 -3.12
N VAL A 94 -6.74 29.14 -2.35
CA VAL A 94 -6.05 28.15 -1.51
C VAL A 94 -6.95 27.67 -0.38
N LEU A 95 -7.68 28.56 0.28
CA LEU A 95 -8.65 28.16 1.32
C LEU A 95 -9.76 27.25 0.75
N ARG A 96 -10.19 27.46 -0.50
CA ARG A 96 -11.13 26.56 -1.18
C ARG A 96 -10.54 25.17 -1.46
N VAL A 97 -9.27 25.09 -1.84
CA VAL A 97 -8.56 23.80 -1.93
C VAL A 97 -8.52 23.12 -0.58
N TYR A 98 -8.10 23.86 0.46
CA TYR A 98 -7.97 23.33 1.81
C TYR A 98 -9.29 22.77 2.34
N ASP A 99 -10.39 23.53 2.24
CA ASP A 99 -11.72 23.09 2.65
C ASP A 99 -12.17 21.85 1.85
N ALA A 100 -11.98 21.85 0.53
CA ALA A 100 -12.36 20.73 -0.33
C ALA A 100 -11.60 19.44 0.03
N VAL A 101 -10.30 19.52 0.33
CA VAL A 101 -9.46 18.37 0.70
C VAL A 101 -9.77 17.89 2.12
N THR A 102 -10.07 18.80 3.04
CA THR A 102 -10.22 18.50 4.48
C THR A 102 -11.69 18.39 4.91
N SER A 103 -12.30 19.51 5.32
CA SER A 103 -13.61 19.57 5.97
C SER A 103 -14.74 19.06 5.08
N GLU A 104 -14.71 19.34 3.78
CA GLU A 104 -15.71 18.83 2.84
C GLU A 104 -15.55 17.34 2.57
N THR A 105 -14.32 16.84 2.36
CA THR A 105 -14.04 15.40 2.27
C THR A 105 -14.57 14.69 3.50
N GLN A 106 -14.27 15.26 4.68
CA GLN A 106 -14.71 14.68 5.94
C GLN A 106 -16.24 14.61 6.05
N ALA A 107 -16.93 15.70 5.71
CA ALA A 107 -18.38 15.76 5.76
C ALA A 107 -19.06 14.84 4.72
N GLN A 108 -18.63 14.88 3.47
CA GLN A 108 -19.25 14.13 2.37
C GLN A 108 -19.02 12.62 2.49
N LEU A 109 -17.84 12.21 2.98
CA LEU A 109 -17.49 10.80 3.18
C LEU A 109 -17.78 10.29 4.60
N LYS A 110 -18.35 11.13 5.47
CA LYS A 110 -18.73 10.80 6.86
C LYS A 110 -17.57 10.27 7.70
N ILE A 111 -16.40 10.87 7.51
CA ILE A 111 -15.16 10.51 8.17
C ILE A 111 -15.14 11.07 9.59
N ASN A 112 -14.73 10.24 10.54
CA ASN A 112 -14.73 10.56 11.97
C ASN A 112 -13.33 10.49 12.59
N THR A 113 -12.33 9.95 11.89
CA THR A 113 -10.97 9.80 12.39
C THR A 113 -9.92 10.41 11.45
N LYS A 114 -8.75 10.76 12.00
CA LYS A 114 -7.61 11.26 11.20
C LYS A 114 -7.10 10.22 10.20
N ALA A 115 -7.12 8.95 10.58
CA ALA A 115 -6.66 7.85 9.74
C ALA A 115 -7.61 7.62 8.54
N GLU A 116 -8.93 7.67 8.76
CA GLU A 116 -9.93 7.67 7.69
C GLU A 116 -9.76 8.89 6.76
N LEU A 117 -9.44 10.08 7.31
CA LEU A 117 -9.17 11.27 6.50
C LEU A 117 -7.90 11.12 5.66
N LEU A 118 -6.84 10.54 6.23
CA LEU A 118 -5.60 10.24 5.51
C LEU A 118 -5.85 9.27 4.35
N GLU A 119 -6.58 8.18 4.60
CA GLU A 119 -6.98 7.22 3.56
C GLU A 119 -7.77 7.91 2.45
N ALA A 120 -8.77 8.72 2.80
CA ALA A 120 -9.60 9.42 1.82
C ALA A 120 -8.82 10.45 0.99
N ILE A 121 -7.99 11.29 1.61
CA ILE A 121 -7.15 12.27 0.92
C ILE A 121 -6.20 11.56 -0.04
N THR A 122 -5.55 10.48 0.42
CA THR A 122 -4.62 9.70 -0.41
C THR A 122 -5.35 9.02 -1.57
N ALA A 123 -6.52 8.45 -1.34
CA ALA A 123 -7.34 7.83 -2.37
C ALA A 123 -7.78 8.84 -3.45
N LEU A 124 -8.23 10.03 -3.03
CA LEU A 124 -8.62 11.11 -3.94
C LEU A 124 -7.43 11.64 -4.77
N ASP A 125 -6.23 11.73 -4.18
CA ASP A 125 -4.99 12.10 -4.88
C ASP A 125 -4.58 11.08 -5.95
N ILE A 126 -4.77 9.79 -5.66
CA ILE A 126 -4.58 8.72 -6.65
C ILE A 126 -5.61 8.85 -7.79
N GLY A 127 -6.82 9.30 -7.47
CA GLY A 127 -7.93 9.46 -8.42
C GLY A 127 -9.04 8.43 -8.23
N ASP A 128 -9.31 8.02 -6.99
CA ASP A 128 -10.39 7.11 -6.64
C ASP A 128 -11.78 7.67 -7.03
N GLN A 129 -12.52 6.87 -7.80
CA GLN A 129 -13.88 7.16 -8.28
C GLN A 129 -14.85 6.03 -7.90
N THR A 130 -14.54 5.24 -6.86
CA THR A 130 -15.34 4.09 -6.45
C THR A 130 -16.74 4.43 -5.92
N SER A 131 -17.00 5.71 -5.61
CA SER A 131 -18.35 6.21 -5.29
C SER A 131 -18.65 7.53 -6.00
N PRO A 132 -19.94 7.89 -6.19
CA PRO A 132 -20.34 9.20 -6.72
C PRO A 132 -19.79 10.37 -5.92
N GLU A 133 -19.75 10.26 -4.59
CA GLU A 133 -19.21 11.28 -3.68
C GLU A 133 -17.70 11.49 -3.91
N LYS A 134 -16.93 10.39 -4.02
CA LYS A 134 -15.49 10.46 -4.31
C LYS A 134 -15.22 11.06 -5.69
N LEU A 135 -16.00 10.68 -6.71
CA LEU A 135 -15.92 11.28 -8.04
C LEU A 135 -16.16 12.79 -8.00
N ALA A 136 -17.23 13.22 -7.33
CA ALA A 136 -17.59 14.65 -7.20
C ALA A 136 -16.51 15.45 -6.44
N LEU A 137 -16.02 14.91 -5.31
CA LEU A 137 -14.93 15.50 -4.54
C LEU A 137 -13.64 15.61 -5.36
N GLY A 138 -13.22 14.54 -6.04
CA GLY A 138 -12.02 14.54 -6.87
C GLY A 138 -12.09 15.57 -8.00
N GLN A 139 -13.25 15.71 -8.66
CA GLN A 139 -13.48 16.76 -9.66
C GLN A 139 -13.40 18.17 -9.05
N LYS A 140 -14.01 18.37 -7.88
CA LYS A 140 -13.98 19.66 -7.17
C LYS A 140 -12.57 20.04 -6.74
N ILE A 141 -11.82 19.12 -6.14
CA ILE A 141 -10.42 19.34 -5.71
C ILE A 141 -9.56 19.73 -6.92
N LYS A 142 -9.67 18.97 -8.03
CA LYS A 142 -8.95 19.28 -9.27
C LYS A 142 -9.30 20.67 -9.81
N ALA A 143 -10.59 21.03 -9.82
CA ALA A 143 -11.03 22.35 -10.25
C ALA A 143 -10.50 23.46 -9.34
N SER A 144 -10.49 23.26 -8.02
CA SER A 144 -9.96 24.23 -7.05
C SER A 144 -8.45 24.44 -7.23
N PHE A 145 -7.67 23.38 -7.46
CA PHE A 145 -6.24 23.52 -7.76
C PHE A 145 -5.98 24.29 -9.07
N ALA A 146 -6.78 24.04 -10.11
CA ALA A 146 -6.68 24.80 -11.36
C ALA A 146 -6.95 26.30 -11.17
N GLN A 147 -7.83 26.68 -10.22
CA GLN A 147 -8.04 28.10 -9.88
C GLN A 147 -6.83 28.72 -9.16
N VAL A 148 -6.16 27.97 -8.28
CA VAL A 148 -4.92 28.43 -7.64
C VAL A 148 -3.84 28.68 -8.70
N GLN A 149 -3.63 27.74 -9.61
CA GLN A 149 -2.66 27.88 -10.71
C GLN A 149 -2.96 29.10 -11.57
N LYS A 150 -4.23 29.29 -11.97
CA LYS A 150 -4.64 30.47 -12.73
C LYS A 150 -4.37 31.78 -11.98
N SER A 151 -4.64 31.83 -10.68
CA SER A 151 -4.33 33.02 -9.88
C SER A 151 -2.84 33.26 -9.75
N ALA A 152 -2.02 32.22 -9.69
CA ALA A 152 -0.57 32.34 -9.62
C ALA A 152 -0.01 32.90 -10.93
N GLU A 153 -0.49 32.40 -12.07
CA GLU A 153 -0.16 32.92 -13.39
C GLU A 153 -0.51 34.42 -13.52
N VAL A 154 -1.71 34.82 -13.08
CA VAL A 154 -2.14 36.23 -13.07
C VAL A 154 -1.27 37.09 -12.16
N ALA A 155 -0.78 36.54 -11.05
CA ALA A 155 0.14 37.20 -10.13
C ALA A 155 1.59 37.26 -10.66
N GLY A 156 1.86 36.75 -11.87
CA GLY A 156 3.19 36.73 -12.46
C GLY A 156 4.13 35.73 -11.78
N MET A 157 3.58 34.75 -11.06
CA MET A 157 4.38 33.66 -10.49
C MET A 157 4.83 32.77 -11.65
N SER A 158 6.13 32.61 -11.79
CA SER A 158 6.71 31.68 -12.74
C SER A 158 6.84 30.32 -12.09
N CYS A 159 6.61 29.27 -12.87
CA CYS A 159 7.25 27.99 -12.58
C CYS A 159 8.58 27.99 -13.25
N ASP A 160 9.63 28.02 -12.44
CA ASP A 160 10.85 27.35 -12.84
C ASP A 160 10.43 25.89 -12.95
N ASP A 161 10.19 25.47 -14.18
CA ASP A 161 9.78 24.13 -14.56
C ASP A 161 10.82 23.16 -14.00
N ASP A 162 10.63 22.74 -12.75
CA ASP A 162 11.21 21.52 -12.21
C ASP A 162 10.44 20.32 -12.80
N THR A 163 9.99 20.48 -14.06
CA THR A 163 9.54 19.43 -14.97
C THR A 163 10.76 18.66 -15.47
N THR A 164 11.66 18.29 -14.56
CA THR A 164 12.23 16.97 -14.69
C THR A 164 11.05 16.02 -14.57
N GLN A 165 10.33 15.81 -15.70
CA GLN A 165 9.41 14.71 -15.89
C GLN A 165 10.11 13.53 -15.23
N PRO A 166 9.48 12.86 -14.25
CA PRO A 166 10.15 11.86 -13.44
C PRO A 166 10.90 10.97 -14.40
N GLN A 167 12.23 11.12 -14.43
CA GLN A 167 13.01 10.56 -15.53
C GLN A 167 12.70 9.09 -15.46
N ASN A 168 12.12 8.54 -16.54
CA ASN A 168 11.88 7.11 -16.58
C ASN A 168 13.23 6.50 -16.22
N PRO A 169 13.29 5.62 -15.20
CA PRO A 169 14.54 4.98 -14.84
C PRO A 169 15.15 4.46 -16.15
N PRO A 170 16.46 4.66 -16.38
CA PRO A 170 17.08 4.34 -17.66
C PRO A 170 16.62 2.95 -18.09
N ALA A 171 16.30 2.73 -19.36
CA ALA A 171 15.67 1.48 -19.82
C ALA A 171 16.45 0.20 -19.41
N ASN A 172 17.70 0.35 -18.96
CA ASN A 172 18.59 -0.69 -18.44
C ASN A 172 18.59 -0.86 -16.90
N ALA A 173 17.89 0.00 -16.14
CA ALA A 173 17.74 -0.10 -14.68
C ALA A 173 16.59 -1.03 -14.26
N ALA A 174 15.78 -1.48 -15.21
CA ALA A 174 15.08 -2.75 -15.04
C ALA A 174 16.16 -3.85 -15.10
N THR A 175 16.82 -4.10 -13.97
CA THR A 175 17.49 -5.39 -13.76
C THR A 175 16.48 -6.43 -14.20
N LYS A 176 16.89 -7.34 -15.09
CA LYS A 176 16.10 -8.55 -15.30
C LYS A 176 16.05 -9.23 -13.93
N LEU A 177 15.00 -8.93 -13.14
CA LEU A 177 14.45 -9.90 -12.23
C LEU A 177 14.37 -11.20 -13.03
N GLY A 178 14.66 -12.34 -12.39
CA GLY A 178 14.61 -13.63 -13.07
C GLY A 178 13.26 -13.87 -13.76
N ASP A 179 12.99 -15.09 -14.21
CA ASP A 179 11.71 -15.39 -14.91
C ASP A 179 10.43 -15.18 -14.05
N MET A 180 10.55 -14.65 -12.82
CA MET A 180 9.46 -14.29 -11.91
C MET A 180 8.81 -12.95 -12.28
N ASP A 181 7.47 -12.91 -12.20
CA ASP A 181 6.71 -11.68 -12.37
C ASP A 181 7.12 -10.61 -11.32
N PRO A 182 7.25 -9.32 -11.69
CA PRO A 182 7.63 -8.27 -10.75
C PRO A 182 6.69 -8.14 -9.55
N VAL A 183 5.36 -8.25 -9.72
CA VAL A 183 4.41 -8.19 -8.59
C VAL A 183 4.71 -9.31 -7.60
N MET A 184 5.06 -10.50 -8.12
CA MET A 184 5.41 -11.65 -7.30
C MET A 184 6.72 -11.49 -6.57
N SER A 185 7.75 -10.95 -7.23
CA SER A 185 9.01 -10.68 -6.55
C SER A 185 8.81 -9.75 -5.36
N GLY A 186 8.09 -8.64 -5.55
CA GLY A 186 7.77 -7.74 -4.46
C GLY A 186 6.91 -8.37 -3.37
N ALA A 187 5.93 -9.21 -3.74
CA ALA A 187 5.10 -9.93 -2.77
C ALA A 187 5.96 -10.83 -1.87
N LEU A 188 6.88 -11.61 -2.45
CA LEU A 188 7.80 -12.46 -1.70
C LEU A 188 8.79 -11.65 -0.87
N ARG A 189 9.28 -10.51 -1.36
CA ARG A 189 10.14 -9.58 -0.60
C ARG A 189 9.40 -9.02 0.63
N VAL A 190 8.17 -8.56 0.46
CA VAL A 190 7.31 -8.09 1.56
C VAL A 190 7.06 -9.21 2.57
N MET A 191 6.72 -10.41 2.10
CA MET A 191 6.39 -11.54 2.98
C MET A 191 7.60 -12.03 3.79
N THR A 192 8.76 -12.18 3.15
CA THR A 192 10.00 -12.58 3.83
C THR A 192 10.49 -11.50 4.80
N THR A 193 10.37 -10.20 4.44
CA THR A 193 10.67 -9.11 5.36
C THR A 193 9.72 -9.10 6.54
N ALA A 194 8.41 -9.19 6.33
CA ALA A 194 7.41 -9.21 7.41
C ALA A 194 7.71 -10.28 8.47
N TYR A 195 8.17 -11.46 8.03
CA TYR A 195 8.51 -12.57 8.91
C TYR A 195 9.99 -12.65 9.30
N GLN A 196 10.83 -11.76 8.75
CA GLN A 196 12.28 -11.69 8.96
C GLN A 196 12.98 -13.06 8.78
N ASN A 197 12.54 -13.82 7.78
CA ASN A 197 13.10 -15.12 7.43
C ASN A 197 12.75 -15.54 5.99
N CYS A 198 13.47 -16.54 5.46
CA CYS A 198 13.19 -17.06 4.11
C CYS A 198 11.95 -17.96 4.05
N ALA A 199 11.46 -18.47 5.19
CA ALA A 199 10.33 -19.38 5.26
C ALA A 199 9.03 -18.76 4.71
N GLY A 200 8.90 -17.42 4.78
CA GLY A 200 7.81 -16.69 4.12
C GLY A 200 7.68 -17.00 2.62
N ALA A 201 8.80 -17.18 1.92
CA ALA A 201 8.81 -17.51 0.49
C ALA A 201 9.10 -19.00 0.19
N GLU A 202 9.80 -19.71 1.08
CA GLU A 202 10.22 -21.10 0.85
C GLU A 202 9.19 -22.14 1.28
N LEU A 203 8.35 -21.85 2.29
CA LEU A 203 7.34 -22.81 2.72
C LEU A 203 6.23 -22.95 1.66
N PRO A 204 5.69 -24.17 1.48
CA PRO A 204 4.62 -24.40 0.51
C PRO A 204 3.35 -23.64 0.91
N ALA A 205 2.50 -23.39 -0.08
CA ALA A 205 1.17 -22.83 0.17
C ALA A 205 0.38 -23.72 1.14
N MET A 206 -0.25 -23.10 2.13
CA MET A 206 -1.09 -23.78 3.10
C MET A 206 -2.30 -24.41 2.44
N THR A 207 -2.80 -25.47 3.07
CA THR A 207 -3.95 -26.24 2.61
C THR A 207 -5.06 -26.22 3.65
N ALA A 208 -6.20 -26.85 3.34
CA ALA A 208 -7.24 -27.12 4.31
C ALA A 208 -6.70 -27.85 5.56
N SER A 209 -5.73 -28.77 5.40
CA SER A 209 -5.15 -29.54 6.52
C SER A 209 -4.09 -28.79 7.34
N THR A 210 -3.61 -27.63 6.88
CA THR A 210 -2.69 -26.81 7.71
C THR A 210 -3.44 -26.34 8.96
N PRO A 211 -2.94 -26.59 10.18
CA PRO A 211 -3.59 -26.11 11.41
C PRO A 211 -3.69 -24.59 11.46
N ASP A 212 -4.74 -24.08 12.11
CA ASP A 212 -4.90 -22.65 12.34
C ASP A 212 -3.87 -22.13 13.34
N THR A 213 -3.46 -20.87 13.15
CA THR A 213 -2.66 -20.13 14.11
C THR A 213 -3.50 -19.84 15.36
N ARG A 214 -2.89 -19.99 16.55
CA ARG A 214 -3.49 -19.67 17.84
C ARG A 214 -2.78 -18.47 18.47
N GLY A 215 -3.44 -17.84 19.44
CA GLY A 215 -2.91 -16.67 20.16
C GLY A 215 -3.22 -15.33 19.50
N ILE A 216 -4.15 -15.31 18.54
CA ILE A 216 -4.78 -14.10 18.00
C ILE A 216 -6.26 -14.15 18.39
N SER A 217 -6.77 -13.06 18.95
CA SER A 217 -8.17 -12.94 19.37
C SER A 217 -8.87 -11.81 18.64
N VAL A 218 -10.18 -11.98 18.43
CA VAL A 218 -11.05 -10.90 17.95
C VAL A 218 -11.53 -10.10 19.15
N ILE A 219 -11.30 -8.79 19.15
CA ILE A 219 -11.65 -7.88 20.27
C ILE A 219 -12.80 -6.94 19.95
N GLY A 220 -13.32 -6.98 18.73
CA GLY A 220 -14.45 -6.15 18.33
C GLY A 220 -14.60 -6.05 16.82
N ASN A 221 -15.36 -5.05 16.39
CA ASN A 221 -15.58 -4.71 14.98
C ASN A 221 -15.04 -3.30 14.70
N HIS A 222 -14.62 -3.07 13.46
CA HIS A 222 -14.38 -1.71 12.97
C HIS A 222 -15.69 -1.04 12.57
N PRO A 223 -15.80 0.30 12.64
CA PRO A 223 -17.01 1.03 12.24
C PRO A 223 -17.46 0.71 10.82
N ASP A 224 -16.50 0.53 9.90
CA ASP A 224 -16.73 0.27 8.48
C ASP A 224 -16.91 -1.23 8.16
N GLY A 225 -17.02 -2.07 9.20
CA GLY A 225 -17.10 -3.52 9.10
C GLY A 225 -15.76 -4.22 9.25
N GLY A 226 -15.76 -5.54 9.31
CA GLY A 226 -14.55 -6.33 9.60
C GLY A 226 -14.23 -6.41 11.10
N LEU A 227 -13.32 -7.33 11.43
CA LEU A 227 -13.00 -7.71 12.81
C LEU A 227 -11.67 -7.08 13.25
N LYS A 228 -11.68 -6.47 14.43
CA LYS A 228 -10.49 -6.01 15.16
C LYS A 228 -9.80 -7.20 15.81
N ARG A 229 -8.48 -7.31 15.65
CA ARG A 229 -7.70 -8.41 16.24
C ARG A 229 -6.58 -7.91 17.16
N GLU A 230 -6.21 -8.74 18.12
CA GLU A 230 -5.01 -8.54 18.93
C GLU A 230 -4.22 -9.84 19.09
N VAL A 231 -2.96 -9.72 19.47
CA VAL A 231 -2.13 -10.86 19.92
C VAL A 231 -2.45 -11.15 21.39
N SER A 232 -3.25 -12.19 21.63
CA SER A 232 -3.68 -12.61 22.97
C SER A 232 -2.73 -13.60 23.64
N SER A 233 -1.92 -14.35 22.88
CA SER A 233 -0.92 -15.29 23.42
C SER A 233 0.29 -15.42 22.49
N VAL A 234 1.37 -14.72 22.83
CA VAL A 234 2.66 -14.83 22.13
C VAL A 234 3.20 -16.26 22.18
N ALA A 235 3.00 -16.96 23.30
CA ALA A 235 3.47 -18.34 23.47
C ALA A 235 2.78 -19.32 22.52
N ASP A 236 1.47 -19.16 22.28
CA ASP A 236 0.75 -20.00 21.33
C ASP A 236 1.11 -19.66 19.88
N LEU A 237 1.33 -18.38 19.58
CA LEU A 237 1.80 -17.93 18.26
C LEU A 237 3.14 -18.58 17.91
N LYS A 238 4.12 -18.52 18.81
CA LYS A 238 5.43 -19.18 18.66
C LYS A 238 5.33 -20.68 18.42
N LYS A 239 4.27 -21.35 18.86
CA LYS A 239 4.09 -22.79 18.66
C LYS A 239 3.31 -23.12 17.38
N THR A 240 2.42 -22.25 16.94
CA THR A 240 1.42 -22.59 15.91
C THR A 240 1.51 -21.79 14.63
N HIS A 241 2.10 -20.60 14.65
CA HIS A 241 2.14 -19.71 13.50
C HIS A 241 3.05 -20.27 12.39
N TYR A 242 2.48 -20.48 11.21
CA TYR A 242 3.11 -21.21 10.10
C TYR A 242 4.50 -20.67 9.70
N TYR A 243 4.66 -19.33 9.65
CA TYR A 243 5.90 -18.66 9.21
C TYR A 243 6.86 -18.17 10.29
N ILE A 244 6.51 -18.27 11.59
CA ILE A 244 7.37 -17.75 12.69
C ILE A 244 7.48 -18.70 13.87
N LYS A 245 6.95 -19.92 13.75
CA LYS A 245 7.02 -20.93 14.80
C LYS A 245 8.47 -21.25 15.18
N GLU A 246 8.64 -21.74 16.40
CA GLU A 246 9.91 -22.23 16.93
C GLU A 246 10.53 -23.29 15.99
N GLY A 247 11.85 -23.23 15.85
CA GLY A 247 12.62 -24.10 14.96
C GLY A 247 12.85 -23.57 13.54
N LEU A 248 12.22 -22.45 13.15
CA LEU A 248 12.57 -21.76 11.90
C LEU A 248 13.85 -20.92 12.08
N GLU A 249 14.78 -21.07 11.14
CA GLU A 249 16.04 -20.34 11.11
C GLU A 249 15.81 -18.84 10.93
N ARG A 250 16.47 -18.05 11.79
CA ARG A 250 16.43 -16.59 11.80
C ARG A 250 17.79 -16.06 12.23
N ASP A 251 18.22 -14.97 11.61
CA ASP A 251 19.40 -14.25 12.07
C ASP A 251 19.04 -13.48 13.35
N ALA A 252 19.88 -13.60 14.38
CA ALA A 252 19.66 -12.98 15.68
C ALA A 252 19.72 -11.44 15.65
N SER A 253 20.28 -10.84 14.59
CA SER A 253 20.32 -9.40 14.37
C SER A 253 19.01 -8.83 13.82
N CYS A 254 18.09 -9.70 13.37
CA CYS A 254 16.81 -9.31 12.79
C CYS A 254 15.78 -8.85 13.83
N PHE A 255 14.70 -8.23 13.36
CA PHE A 255 13.59 -7.88 14.24
C PHE A 255 12.93 -9.15 14.83
N ASP A 256 12.58 -9.09 16.12
CA ASP A 256 12.04 -10.22 16.86
C ASP A 256 10.54 -10.43 16.59
N VAL A 257 10.23 -10.83 15.34
CA VAL A 257 8.86 -11.05 14.86
C VAL A 257 8.05 -11.98 15.76
N PRO A 258 8.55 -13.10 16.31
CA PRO A 258 7.72 -13.96 17.16
C PRO A 258 7.22 -13.31 18.44
N ASN A 259 7.84 -12.23 18.91
CA ASN A 259 7.34 -11.47 20.06
C ASN A 259 6.42 -10.31 19.66
N LYS A 260 6.47 -9.86 18.40
CA LYS A 260 5.63 -8.80 17.83
C LYS A 260 5.29 -9.13 16.37
N PRO A 261 4.44 -10.14 16.12
CA PRO A 261 4.19 -10.53 14.75
C PRO A 261 3.27 -9.54 14.07
N LEU A 262 3.48 -9.39 12.76
CA LEU A 262 2.50 -8.80 11.89
C LEU A 262 1.34 -9.81 11.70
N ILE A 263 0.12 -9.35 11.98
CA ILE A 263 -1.10 -10.15 11.86
C ILE A 263 -2.07 -9.49 10.88
N TYR A 264 -3.09 -10.23 10.46
CA TYR A 264 -4.12 -9.64 9.61
C TYR A 264 -4.99 -8.74 10.47
N ASP A 265 -5.18 -7.50 10.03
CA ASP A 265 -6.16 -6.63 10.63
C ASP A 265 -6.87 -5.81 9.55
N PHE A 266 -8.19 -5.70 9.67
CA PHE A 266 -8.98 -4.95 8.69
C PHE A 266 -8.65 -3.46 8.84
N GLY A 267 -8.30 -2.79 7.74
CA GLY A 267 -7.82 -1.41 7.77
C GLY A 267 -6.38 -1.24 8.28
N GLY A 268 -5.69 -2.33 8.64
CA GLY A 268 -4.28 -2.30 8.99
C GLY A 268 -3.43 -1.89 7.80
N LYS A 269 -2.52 -0.92 7.99
CA LYS A 269 -1.58 -0.45 6.97
C LYS A 269 -0.18 -0.36 7.58
N PRO A 270 0.87 -0.75 6.84
CA PRO A 270 2.23 -0.45 7.27
C PRO A 270 2.47 1.06 7.28
N TYR A 271 3.34 1.51 8.17
CA TYR A 271 3.72 2.90 8.24
C TYR A 271 4.55 3.32 7.03
N ALA A 272 4.23 4.50 6.51
CA ALA A 272 4.99 5.22 5.49
C ALA A 272 4.82 6.72 5.71
N THR A 273 5.80 7.52 5.28
CA THR A 273 5.72 8.99 5.22
C THR A 273 5.57 9.46 3.79
N THR A 274 5.33 10.75 3.60
CA THR A 274 5.21 11.37 2.27
C THR A 274 6.54 11.70 1.60
N SER A 275 7.66 11.45 2.29
CA SER A 275 9.02 11.62 1.73
C SER A 275 9.24 10.71 0.52
N GLU A 276 10.01 11.19 -0.47
CA GLU A 276 10.29 10.43 -1.71
C GLU A 276 11.08 9.14 -1.45
N ASP A 277 11.97 9.14 -0.45
CA ASP A 277 12.76 7.97 -0.05
C ASP A 277 12.15 7.26 1.19
N SER A 278 10.87 7.51 1.51
CA SER A 278 10.22 6.86 2.64
C SER A 278 10.14 5.35 2.43
N PRO A 279 10.59 4.51 3.39
CA PRO A 279 10.37 3.08 3.31
C PRO A 279 8.93 2.72 3.67
N ILE A 280 8.48 1.54 3.23
CA ILE A 280 7.33 0.86 3.83
C ILE A 280 7.81 0.15 5.10
N ASP A 281 7.31 0.55 6.26
CA ASP A 281 7.67 -0.02 7.56
C ASP A 281 6.56 -0.97 8.07
N LEU A 282 6.80 -2.26 7.88
CA LEU A 282 5.93 -3.35 8.35
C LEU A 282 5.99 -3.55 9.88
N PHE A 283 6.88 -2.83 10.57
CA PHE A 283 7.15 -2.97 12.01
C PHE A 283 6.67 -1.77 12.82
N LYS A 284 5.90 -0.90 12.18
CA LYS A 284 5.19 0.22 12.79
C LYS A 284 3.80 0.28 12.18
N ASP A 285 2.77 0.21 13.03
CA ASP A 285 1.38 0.32 12.59
C ASP A 285 1.00 1.78 12.31
N ALA A 286 0.18 1.98 11.28
CA ALA A 286 -0.30 3.29 10.83
C ALA A 286 -1.72 3.26 10.25
N GLY A 287 -2.40 2.11 10.31
CA GLY A 287 -3.74 1.95 9.76
C GLY A 287 -4.86 2.42 10.68
N THR A 288 -6.11 2.22 10.23
CA THR A 288 -7.31 2.33 11.06
C THR A 288 -7.54 1.09 11.95
N GLY A 289 -6.57 0.16 11.93
CA GLY A 289 -6.52 -1.09 12.67
C GLY A 289 -6.52 -0.96 14.20
N THR A 290 -6.15 -2.04 14.87
CA THR A 290 -5.83 -2.08 16.30
C THR A 290 -4.37 -1.69 16.51
N LYS A 291 -3.91 -1.61 17.76
CA LYS A 291 -2.51 -1.24 18.09
C LYS A 291 -1.47 -2.31 17.76
N VAL A 292 -1.86 -3.39 17.09
CA VAL A 292 -0.94 -4.45 16.64
C VAL A 292 -0.28 -4.05 15.34
N LEU A 293 0.79 -4.74 14.97
CA LEU A 293 1.31 -4.66 13.61
C LEU A 293 0.29 -5.30 12.67
N GLY A 294 -0.53 -4.46 12.02
CA GLY A 294 -1.60 -4.88 11.13
C GLY A 294 -1.26 -4.62 9.68
N ILE A 295 -1.64 -5.54 8.80
CA ILE A 295 -1.73 -5.28 7.37
C ILE A 295 -3.03 -5.89 6.84
N ASP A 296 -3.70 -5.15 5.96
CA ASP A 296 -4.84 -5.64 5.23
C ASP A 296 -4.47 -6.11 3.82
N CYS A 297 -5.45 -6.70 3.15
CA CYS A 297 -5.27 -7.25 1.81
C CYS A 297 -4.73 -6.23 0.80
N SER A 298 -5.24 -5.00 0.81
CA SER A 298 -4.87 -3.95 -0.15
C SER A 298 -3.52 -3.32 0.16
N GLY A 299 -3.21 -3.14 1.45
CA GLY A 299 -1.90 -2.70 1.91
C GLY A 299 -0.80 -3.67 1.50
N TYR A 300 -1.08 -4.98 1.59
CA TYR A 300 -0.15 -6.00 1.12
C TYR A 300 0.08 -5.95 -0.39
N VAL A 301 -0.99 -5.91 -1.19
CA VAL A 301 -0.87 -5.87 -2.66
C VAL A 301 -0.17 -4.60 -3.13
N PHE A 302 -0.48 -3.45 -2.55
CA PHE A 302 0.27 -2.23 -2.87
C PHE A 302 1.74 -2.35 -2.46
N SER A 303 2.03 -2.85 -1.26
CA SER A 303 3.43 -3.00 -0.81
C SER A 303 4.23 -3.90 -1.76
N ALA A 304 3.62 -4.97 -2.28
CA ALA A 304 4.23 -5.85 -3.27
C ALA A 304 4.56 -5.11 -4.58
N MET A 305 3.61 -4.31 -5.10
CA MET A 305 3.86 -3.49 -6.29
C MET A 305 4.95 -2.44 -6.05
N ALA A 306 4.87 -1.73 -4.92
CA ALA A 306 5.79 -0.66 -4.58
C ALA A 306 7.22 -1.16 -4.37
N ALA A 307 7.39 -2.29 -3.68
CA ALA A 307 8.68 -2.95 -3.48
C ALA A 307 9.35 -3.37 -4.80
N SER A 308 8.58 -3.46 -5.89
CA SER A 308 9.07 -3.83 -7.22
C SER A 308 9.14 -2.65 -8.19
N GLY A 309 8.94 -1.43 -7.70
CA GLY A 309 9.01 -0.23 -8.55
C GLY A 309 7.86 -0.13 -9.54
N LEU A 310 6.69 -0.70 -9.23
CA LEU A 310 5.53 -0.68 -10.14
C LEU A 310 4.64 0.52 -9.81
N ARG A 311 4.53 1.46 -10.76
CA ARG A 311 3.66 2.63 -10.63
C ARG A 311 2.19 2.23 -10.72
N THR A 312 1.33 3.03 -10.11
CA THR A 312 -0.13 2.87 -10.24
C THR A 312 -0.66 3.50 -11.53
N ALA A 313 -0.05 4.59 -12.01
CA ALA A 313 -0.37 5.25 -13.27
C ALA A 313 0.89 5.86 -13.93
N PRO A 314 0.90 6.01 -15.27
CA PRO A 314 2.00 6.67 -15.97
C PRO A 314 2.19 8.11 -15.49
N GLY A 315 3.45 8.53 -15.34
CA GLY A 315 3.83 9.90 -14.95
C GLY A 315 3.55 10.26 -13.48
N LYS A 316 2.98 9.34 -12.69
CA LYS A 316 2.85 9.50 -11.23
C LYS A 316 4.05 8.86 -10.54
N LYS A 317 4.70 9.61 -9.65
CA LYS A 317 5.78 9.08 -8.81
C LYS A 317 5.23 7.98 -7.92
N LEU A 318 5.97 6.87 -7.81
CA LEU A 318 5.69 5.84 -6.82
C LEU A 318 6.13 6.32 -5.43
N LYS A 319 5.19 6.48 -4.49
CA LYS A 319 5.45 6.93 -3.11
C LYS A 319 4.96 5.86 -2.13
N ALA A 320 5.70 5.62 -1.05
CA ALA A 320 5.30 4.64 -0.03
C ALA A 320 3.95 4.98 0.62
N SER A 321 3.65 6.28 0.81
CA SER A 321 2.40 6.76 1.39
C SER A 321 1.14 6.38 0.60
N LEU A 322 1.25 5.97 -0.67
CA LEU A 322 0.07 5.51 -1.42
C LEU A 322 -0.57 4.24 -0.82
N VAL A 323 0.14 3.54 0.08
CA VAL A 323 -0.38 2.39 0.83
C VAL A 323 -1.66 2.72 1.62
N TYR A 324 -1.83 3.97 2.04
CA TYR A 324 -2.99 4.40 2.80
C TYR A 324 -4.26 4.51 1.95
N GLY A 325 -4.14 4.87 0.66
CA GLY A 325 -5.31 5.23 -0.16
C GLY A 325 -5.77 4.13 -1.12
N ILE A 326 -4.94 3.14 -1.43
CA ILE A 326 -5.29 2.11 -2.43
C ILE A 326 -6.17 1.04 -1.77
N SER A 327 -7.38 0.89 -2.30
CA SER A 327 -8.34 -0.12 -1.84
C SER A 327 -8.56 -1.24 -2.86
N SER A 328 -9.10 -2.38 -2.40
CA SER A 328 -9.49 -3.50 -3.26
C SER A 328 -10.53 -3.11 -4.32
N SER A 329 -11.46 -2.22 -3.98
CA SER A 329 -12.50 -1.72 -4.89
C SER A 329 -11.92 -0.89 -6.04
N MET A 330 -10.85 -0.14 -5.81
CA MET A 330 -10.17 0.61 -6.88
C MET A 330 -9.62 -0.35 -7.95
N MET A 331 -9.07 -1.49 -7.54
CA MET A 331 -8.50 -2.51 -8.42
C MET A 331 -9.54 -3.29 -9.24
N MET A 332 -10.84 -3.21 -8.90
CA MET A 332 -11.90 -3.80 -9.75
C MET A 332 -12.07 -3.04 -11.08
N ASN A 333 -11.88 -1.72 -11.05
CA ASN A 333 -11.95 -0.83 -12.22
C ASN A 333 -10.72 0.09 -12.23
N PRO A 334 -9.52 -0.47 -12.45
CA PRO A 334 -8.28 0.23 -12.15
C PRO A 334 -8.12 1.56 -12.91
N ALA A 335 -8.41 1.55 -14.22
CA ALA A 335 -8.22 2.73 -15.06
C ALA A 335 -9.07 3.95 -14.65
N SER A 336 -10.32 3.73 -14.21
CA SER A 336 -11.19 4.83 -13.74
C SER A 336 -10.81 5.32 -12.35
N ASN A 337 -10.07 4.52 -11.58
CA ASN A 337 -9.70 4.81 -10.19
C ASN A 337 -8.23 5.21 -10.05
N GLY A 338 -7.63 5.79 -11.10
CA GLY A 338 -6.25 6.26 -11.04
C GLY A 338 -5.17 5.17 -11.04
N LEU A 339 -5.54 3.91 -11.30
CA LEU A 339 -4.62 2.76 -11.35
C LEU A 339 -4.38 2.29 -12.79
N SER A 340 -4.20 3.22 -13.74
CA SER A 340 -4.15 2.92 -15.18
C SER A 340 -2.96 2.05 -15.64
N CYS A 341 -2.00 1.75 -14.77
CA CYS A 341 -0.96 0.74 -14.99
C CYS A 341 -1.42 -0.69 -14.70
N LEU A 342 -2.58 -0.88 -14.09
CA LEU A 342 -3.27 -2.17 -13.97
C LEU A 342 -4.31 -2.31 -15.09
N VAL A 343 -4.30 -3.43 -15.80
CA VAL A 343 -5.26 -3.74 -16.89
C VAL A 343 -6.02 -5.02 -16.60
N PRO A 344 -7.32 -5.10 -16.95
CA PRO A 344 -8.05 -6.35 -16.87
C PRO A 344 -7.39 -7.46 -17.69
N VAL A 345 -7.27 -8.65 -17.12
CA VAL A 345 -6.79 -9.83 -17.84
C VAL A 345 -7.85 -10.27 -18.86
N THR A 346 -7.40 -10.51 -20.10
CA THR A 346 -8.23 -11.03 -21.19
C THR A 346 -7.83 -12.47 -21.52
N PHE A 347 -8.83 -13.30 -21.75
CA PHE A 347 -8.64 -14.73 -22.06
C PHE A 347 -8.70 -14.94 -23.56
N THR A 348 -7.66 -15.59 -24.07
CA THR A 348 -7.47 -16.01 -25.47
C THR A 348 -7.03 -17.48 -25.46
N ALA A 349 -6.99 -18.15 -26.61
CA ALA A 349 -6.65 -19.59 -26.67
C ALA A 349 -5.27 -19.92 -26.08
N GLY A 350 -4.36 -18.94 -25.99
CA GLY A 350 -3.04 -19.06 -25.38
C GLY A 350 -2.80 -18.18 -24.15
N SER A 351 -3.82 -17.45 -23.65
CA SER A 351 -3.69 -16.63 -22.45
C SER A 351 -4.61 -17.11 -21.33
N ASN A 352 -4.02 -17.33 -20.17
CA ASN A 352 -4.70 -17.66 -18.94
C ASN A 352 -4.27 -16.67 -17.84
N ILE A 353 -4.79 -16.88 -16.63
CA ILE A 353 -4.19 -16.29 -15.45
C ILE A 353 -2.73 -16.71 -15.32
N LYS A 354 -1.92 -15.84 -14.73
CA LYS A 354 -0.49 -16.04 -14.52
C LYS A 354 -0.12 -15.64 -13.10
N SER A 355 1.04 -16.14 -12.66
CA SER A 355 1.77 -15.60 -11.52
C SER A 355 1.85 -14.07 -11.60
N GLY A 356 1.53 -13.36 -10.52
CA GLY A 356 1.51 -11.89 -10.42
C GLY A 356 0.20 -11.21 -10.80
N ASP A 357 -0.77 -11.93 -11.37
CA ASP A 357 -2.12 -11.40 -11.55
C ASP A 357 -2.78 -11.11 -10.19
N ILE A 358 -3.61 -10.08 -10.14
CA ILE A 358 -4.30 -9.63 -8.93
C ILE A 358 -5.79 -9.90 -9.08
N LEU A 359 -6.36 -10.70 -8.18
CA LEU A 359 -7.80 -10.93 -8.07
C LEU A 359 -8.40 -9.96 -7.04
N ALA A 360 -9.24 -9.04 -7.50
CA ALA A 360 -9.91 -8.04 -6.67
C ALA A 360 -11.43 -8.25 -6.66
N VAL A 361 -12.02 -8.16 -5.47
CA VAL A 361 -13.47 -8.04 -5.25
C VAL A 361 -13.71 -6.90 -4.27
N ASN A 362 -14.94 -6.40 -4.17
CA ASN A 362 -15.25 -5.37 -3.18
C ASN A 362 -15.05 -5.92 -1.76
N GLY A 363 -14.03 -5.39 -1.08
CA GLY A 363 -13.64 -5.72 0.29
C GLY A 363 -12.48 -6.71 0.42
N HIS A 364 -11.94 -7.29 -0.67
CA HIS A 364 -10.79 -8.18 -0.57
C HIS A 364 -9.98 -8.28 -1.87
N VAL A 365 -8.67 -8.49 -1.76
CA VAL A 365 -7.76 -8.64 -2.91
C VAL A 365 -6.64 -9.64 -2.61
N VAL A 366 -6.26 -10.44 -3.61
CA VAL A 366 -5.15 -11.40 -3.52
C VAL A 366 -4.27 -11.34 -4.76
N ILE A 367 -3.03 -11.78 -4.64
CA ILE A 367 -2.09 -11.99 -5.75
C ILE A 367 -2.09 -13.48 -6.10
N LEU A 368 -2.12 -13.82 -7.38
CA LEU A 368 -1.95 -15.18 -7.87
C LEU A 368 -0.46 -15.55 -7.81
N ASP A 369 -0.12 -16.52 -6.97
CA ASP A 369 1.26 -16.88 -6.62
C ASP A 369 1.89 -17.79 -7.68
N VAL A 370 1.67 -19.09 -7.57
CA VAL A 370 2.08 -20.07 -8.56
C VAL A 370 0.86 -20.48 -9.37
N THR A 371 0.98 -20.49 -10.70
CA THR A 371 -0.04 -21.03 -11.60
C THR A 371 0.48 -22.31 -12.25
N GLY A 372 -0.22 -23.41 -12.05
CA GLY A 372 0.05 -24.68 -12.72
C GLY A 372 -0.27 -24.64 -14.22
N SER A 373 -0.03 -25.77 -14.90
CA SER A 373 -0.21 -25.86 -16.36
C SER A 373 -1.68 -25.78 -16.82
N ASP A 374 -2.62 -26.12 -15.93
CA ASP A 374 -4.06 -26.01 -16.16
C ASP A 374 -4.73 -25.36 -14.93
N PRO A 375 -4.53 -24.05 -14.72
CA PRO A 375 -4.88 -23.41 -13.45
C PRO A 375 -6.38 -23.45 -13.15
N PHE A 376 -7.23 -23.61 -14.17
CA PHE A 376 -8.68 -23.79 -14.01
C PHE A 376 -9.16 -25.23 -14.15
N GLY A 377 -8.28 -26.17 -14.47
CA GLY A 377 -8.66 -27.56 -14.73
C GLY A 377 -9.57 -27.71 -15.95
N LEU A 378 -9.32 -26.92 -16.99
CA LEU A 378 -10.05 -26.89 -18.26
C LEU A 378 -10.04 -28.24 -18.98
N ALA A 379 -9.09 -29.13 -18.67
CA ALA A 379 -9.06 -30.50 -19.21
C ALA A 379 -10.29 -31.36 -18.83
N ARG A 380 -11.02 -30.98 -17.77
CA ARG A 380 -12.25 -31.67 -17.36
C ARG A 380 -13.42 -31.44 -18.33
N ALA A 381 -13.52 -30.25 -18.92
CA ALA A 381 -14.48 -29.98 -19.97
C ALA A 381 -13.99 -30.59 -21.29
N LYS A 382 -14.82 -31.42 -21.92
CA LYS A 382 -14.58 -32.10 -23.20
C LYS A 382 -15.27 -31.43 -24.38
N SER A 383 -16.21 -30.54 -24.12
CA SER A 383 -16.92 -29.74 -25.11
C SER A 383 -17.25 -28.35 -24.57
N ALA A 384 -17.57 -27.42 -25.46
CA ALA A 384 -17.99 -26.06 -25.07
C ALA A 384 -19.25 -26.05 -24.19
N SER A 385 -20.16 -26.99 -24.38
CA SER A 385 -21.36 -27.15 -23.54
C SER A 385 -21.06 -27.56 -22.10
N GLN A 386 -19.86 -28.10 -21.85
CA GLN A 386 -19.38 -28.45 -20.50
C GLN A 386 -18.61 -27.29 -19.84
N CYS A 387 -18.50 -26.13 -20.47
CA CYS A 387 -17.93 -24.93 -19.86
C CYS A 387 -18.92 -24.29 -18.88
N THR A 388 -19.19 -24.99 -17.78
CA THR A 388 -20.13 -24.58 -16.72
C THR A 388 -19.43 -24.54 -15.37
N THR A 389 -20.01 -23.82 -14.42
CA THR A 389 -19.49 -23.74 -13.04
C THR A 389 -19.65 -25.05 -12.26
N SER A 390 -20.49 -25.97 -12.73
CA SER A 390 -20.63 -27.32 -12.16
C SER A 390 -19.51 -28.28 -12.59
N VAL A 391 -18.88 -28.06 -13.75
CA VAL A 391 -17.73 -28.85 -14.24
C VAL A 391 -16.40 -28.21 -13.82
N LEU A 392 -16.33 -26.88 -13.88
CA LEU A 392 -15.15 -26.09 -13.54
C LEU A 392 -15.26 -25.56 -12.11
N THR A 393 -15.09 -26.46 -11.16
CA THR A 393 -15.17 -26.17 -9.73
C THR A 393 -13.79 -25.86 -9.14
N ALA A 394 -13.76 -25.17 -7.99
CA ALA A 394 -12.53 -24.82 -7.28
C ALA A 394 -11.67 -26.03 -6.90
N ALA A 395 -12.29 -27.19 -6.66
CA ALA A 395 -11.59 -28.43 -6.31
C ALA A 395 -10.51 -28.84 -7.33
N GLY A 396 -10.68 -28.40 -8.57
CA GLY A 396 -9.74 -28.70 -9.64
C GLY A 396 -9.01 -27.49 -10.18
N TYR A 397 -8.90 -26.42 -9.40
CA TYR A 397 -7.98 -25.32 -9.66
C TYR A 397 -6.56 -25.69 -9.22
N ASP A 398 -5.59 -25.30 -10.04
CA ASP A 398 -4.18 -25.60 -9.86
C ASP A 398 -3.37 -24.30 -9.82
N PHE A 399 -3.62 -23.51 -8.78
CA PHE A 399 -2.85 -22.32 -8.47
C PHE A 399 -2.88 -22.01 -6.98
N ASP A 400 -1.95 -21.16 -6.56
CA ASP A 400 -1.83 -20.64 -5.21
C ASP A 400 -2.17 -19.15 -5.18
N VAL A 401 -2.54 -18.65 -4.00
CA VAL A 401 -2.76 -17.22 -3.75
C VAL A 401 -1.84 -16.74 -2.64
N LEU A 402 -1.33 -15.52 -2.80
CA LEU A 402 -0.68 -14.72 -1.77
C LEU A 402 -1.66 -13.64 -1.32
N GLN A 403 -1.83 -13.47 -0.01
CA GLN A 403 -2.80 -12.51 0.51
C GLN A 403 -2.45 -12.03 1.91
N SER A 404 -3.22 -11.03 2.36
CA SER A 404 -3.43 -10.82 3.78
C SER A 404 -4.90 -10.96 4.10
N SER A 405 -5.26 -11.91 4.98
CA SER A 405 -6.66 -12.26 5.20
C SER A 405 -6.91 -12.87 6.58
N PRO A 406 -8.18 -12.98 7.03
CA PRO A 406 -8.51 -13.54 8.34
C PRO A 406 -8.43 -15.07 8.40
N VAL A 407 -8.04 -15.75 7.31
CA VAL A 407 -7.94 -17.21 7.27
C VAL A 407 -6.83 -17.73 8.21
N LYS A 408 -6.89 -19.02 8.55
CA LYS A 408 -5.89 -19.71 9.38
C LYS A 408 -5.56 -18.99 10.69
N GLY A 409 -6.59 -18.42 11.33
CA GLY A 409 -6.46 -17.71 12.60
C GLY A 409 -6.02 -16.24 12.49
N GLY A 410 -6.03 -15.65 11.28
CA GLY A 410 -5.64 -14.25 11.07
C GLY A 410 -4.12 -14.02 11.10
N ILE A 411 -3.37 -14.98 10.55
CA ILE A 411 -1.90 -15.08 10.59
C ILE A 411 -1.14 -13.86 9.99
N GLY A 412 -1.81 -12.99 9.24
CA GLY A 412 -1.16 -11.87 8.55
C GLY A 412 -1.02 -12.15 7.07
N LEU A 413 0.22 -12.25 6.59
CA LEU A 413 0.53 -12.57 5.21
C LEU A 413 0.58 -14.08 5.02
N ASP A 414 -0.11 -14.58 4.01
CA ASP A 414 -0.18 -16.02 3.80
C ASP A 414 -0.17 -16.44 2.34
N ARG A 415 0.27 -17.69 2.14
CA ARG A 415 0.13 -18.45 0.90
C ARG A 415 -0.90 -19.54 1.11
N MET A 416 -1.89 -19.64 0.23
CA MET A 416 -2.88 -20.71 0.28
C MET A 416 -3.16 -21.31 -1.09
N ARG A 417 -3.41 -22.62 -1.11
CA ARG A 417 -3.89 -23.34 -2.29
C ARG A 417 -5.28 -22.83 -2.65
N ALA A 418 -5.47 -22.41 -3.90
CA ALA A 418 -6.72 -21.76 -4.31
C ALA A 418 -7.96 -22.64 -4.13
N LYS A 419 -7.83 -23.95 -4.34
CA LYS A 419 -8.90 -24.92 -4.14
C LYS A 419 -9.42 -24.97 -2.69
N ASP A 420 -8.56 -24.67 -1.72
CA ASP A 420 -8.88 -24.67 -0.29
C ASP A 420 -9.31 -23.28 0.18
N TYR A 421 -8.73 -22.23 -0.41
CA TYR A 421 -9.00 -20.85 -0.07
C TYR A 421 -10.32 -20.32 -0.65
N LEU A 422 -10.55 -20.43 -1.96
CA LEU A 422 -11.68 -19.78 -2.60
C LEU A 422 -13.06 -20.15 -2.03
N PRO A 423 -13.31 -21.40 -1.57
CA PRO A 423 -14.56 -21.73 -0.88
C PRO A 423 -14.86 -20.87 0.35
N SER A 424 -13.86 -20.24 0.99
CA SER A 424 -14.06 -19.33 2.12
C SER A 424 -14.53 -17.93 1.71
N SER A 425 -14.58 -17.61 0.41
CA SER A 425 -15.01 -16.31 -0.11
C SER A 425 -15.91 -16.48 -1.34
N SER A 426 -17.22 -16.37 -1.14
CA SER A 426 -18.22 -16.56 -2.21
C SER A 426 -18.01 -15.62 -3.40
N LYS A 427 -17.62 -14.36 -3.17
CA LYS A 427 -17.34 -13.37 -4.23
C LYS A 427 -16.11 -13.76 -5.06
N MET A 428 -15.02 -14.17 -4.42
CA MET A 428 -13.81 -14.59 -5.13
C MET A 428 -14.02 -15.90 -5.87
N LEU A 429 -14.69 -16.87 -5.25
CA LEU A 429 -15.07 -18.12 -5.91
C LEU A 429 -15.90 -17.88 -7.17
N THR A 430 -16.97 -17.08 -7.04
CA THR A 430 -17.87 -16.75 -8.17
C THR A 430 -17.10 -16.05 -9.30
N THR A 431 -16.22 -15.12 -8.94
CA THR A 431 -15.37 -14.41 -9.90
C THR A 431 -14.45 -15.39 -10.64
N MET A 432 -13.71 -16.24 -9.93
CA MET A 432 -12.80 -17.21 -10.57
C MET A 432 -13.54 -18.25 -11.38
N GLN A 433 -14.73 -18.69 -10.96
CA GLN A 433 -15.58 -19.59 -11.76
C GLN A 433 -16.02 -18.95 -13.07
N GLY A 434 -16.38 -17.67 -13.07
CA GLY A 434 -16.71 -16.96 -14.31
C GLY A 434 -15.52 -16.82 -15.26
N TYR A 435 -14.31 -16.60 -14.73
CA TYR A 435 -13.09 -16.63 -15.53
C TYR A 435 -12.73 -18.03 -16.04
N ALA A 436 -12.89 -19.08 -15.23
CA ALA A 436 -12.70 -20.46 -15.65
C ALA A 436 -13.64 -20.85 -16.80
N VAL A 437 -14.93 -20.49 -16.70
CA VAL A 437 -15.92 -20.67 -17.78
C VAL A 437 -15.52 -19.91 -19.04
N SER A 438 -15.06 -18.66 -18.90
CA SER A 438 -14.63 -17.85 -20.05
C SER A 438 -13.40 -18.45 -20.74
N ALA A 439 -12.39 -18.86 -19.98
CA ALA A 439 -11.20 -19.54 -20.50
C ALA A 439 -11.56 -20.87 -21.19
N CYS A 440 -12.49 -21.65 -20.61
CA CYS A 440 -12.99 -22.88 -21.22
C CYS A 440 -13.68 -22.64 -22.56
N LYS A 441 -14.56 -21.64 -22.65
CA LYS A 441 -15.26 -21.30 -23.90
C LYS A 441 -14.28 -20.95 -25.01
N VAL A 442 -13.28 -20.14 -24.68
CA VAL A 442 -12.22 -19.74 -25.61
C VAL A 442 -11.39 -20.93 -26.08
N LYS A 443 -11.07 -21.88 -25.19
CA LYS A 443 -10.41 -23.15 -25.55
C LYS A 443 -11.17 -23.92 -26.63
N PHE A 444 -12.50 -23.83 -26.67
CA PHE A 444 -13.36 -24.46 -27.68
C PHE A 444 -13.77 -23.51 -28.82
N GLY A 445 -13.03 -22.41 -29.04
CA GLY A 445 -13.25 -21.48 -30.15
C GLY A 445 -14.49 -20.59 -30.01
N GLN A 446 -15.10 -20.52 -28.82
CA GLN A 446 -16.20 -19.60 -28.54
C GLN A 446 -15.66 -18.26 -28.04
N ALA A 447 -16.46 -17.20 -28.21
CA ALA A 447 -16.16 -15.91 -27.61
C ALA A 447 -16.06 -16.03 -26.07
N PRO A 448 -15.13 -15.30 -25.42
CA PRO A 448 -15.10 -15.24 -23.97
C PRO A 448 -16.42 -14.70 -23.44
N GLY A 449 -16.84 -15.16 -22.27
CA GLY A 449 -17.96 -14.54 -21.56
C GLY A 449 -17.62 -13.12 -21.15
N SER A 450 -18.64 -12.36 -20.75
CA SER A 450 -18.42 -11.09 -20.05
C SER A 450 -17.65 -11.35 -18.75
N ALA A 451 -16.72 -10.45 -18.43
CA ALA A 451 -16.04 -10.49 -17.14
C ALA A 451 -17.07 -10.48 -15.99
N PRO A 452 -16.85 -11.25 -14.91
CA PRO A 452 -17.77 -11.28 -13.78
C PRO A 452 -17.99 -9.89 -13.18
N SER A 453 -19.23 -9.57 -12.80
CA SER A 453 -19.53 -8.31 -12.08
C SER A 453 -19.07 -8.34 -10.62
N SER A 454 -18.87 -9.53 -10.05
CA SER A 454 -18.47 -9.74 -8.66
C SER A 454 -17.01 -9.38 -8.36
N GLY A 455 -16.17 -9.25 -9.39
CA GLY A 455 -14.73 -9.06 -9.24
C GLY A 455 -13.97 -8.96 -10.54
N ARG A 456 -12.68 -8.64 -10.44
CA ARG A 456 -11.78 -8.48 -11.58
C ARG A 456 -10.47 -9.20 -11.34
N VAL A 457 -9.92 -9.82 -12.39
CA VAL A 457 -8.50 -10.18 -12.42
C VAL A 457 -7.80 -9.11 -13.25
N VAL A 458 -6.80 -8.47 -12.66
CA VAL A 458 -6.01 -7.41 -13.29
C VAL A 458 -4.54 -7.78 -13.28
N ARG A 459 -3.78 -7.22 -14.22
CA ARG A 459 -2.33 -7.42 -14.36
C ARG A 459 -1.65 -6.08 -14.49
N HIS A 460 -0.50 -5.93 -13.85
CA HIS A 460 0.34 -4.75 -14.07
C HIS A 460 0.96 -4.79 -15.47
N LYS A 461 0.95 -3.66 -16.19
CA LYS A 461 1.43 -3.59 -17.58
C LYS A 461 2.92 -3.90 -17.72
N GLY A 462 3.72 -3.53 -16.72
CA GLY A 462 5.18 -3.67 -16.74
C GLY A 462 5.87 -2.84 -17.83
N THR A 463 5.17 -1.87 -18.44
CA THR A 463 5.72 -0.99 -19.46
C THR A 463 6.60 0.10 -18.82
N PRO A 464 7.60 0.66 -19.52
CA PRO A 464 8.54 1.62 -18.93
C PRO A 464 7.89 2.82 -18.23
N GLU A 465 6.80 3.36 -18.79
CA GLU A 465 6.06 4.47 -18.18
C GLU A 465 5.35 4.10 -16.87
N CYS A 466 5.14 2.80 -16.63
CA CYS A 466 4.57 2.21 -15.43
C CYS A 466 5.64 1.66 -14.46
N LEU A 467 6.92 1.96 -14.68
CA LEU A 467 8.02 1.59 -13.78
C LEU A 467 8.61 2.83 -13.10
N ASP A 468 9.09 2.64 -11.88
CA ASP A 468 9.80 3.62 -11.06
C ASP A 468 10.93 2.96 -10.25
N LYS A 469 11.65 3.74 -9.45
CA LYS A 469 12.55 3.20 -8.43
C LYS A 469 11.74 2.35 -7.43
N PRO A 470 12.20 1.12 -7.11
CA PRO A 470 11.62 0.33 -6.03
C PRO A 470 11.58 1.10 -4.71
N VAL A 471 10.44 1.02 -4.02
CA VAL A 471 10.31 1.54 -2.65
C VAL A 471 10.98 0.54 -1.70
N SER A 472 11.91 1.01 -0.87
CA SER A 472 12.56 0.16 0.11
C SER A 472 11.59 -0.30 1.19
N ILE A 473 11.82 -1.49 1.74
CA ILE A 473 11.07 -1.99 2.89
C ILE A 473 11.96 -1.87 4.13
N ALA A 474 11.46 -1.28 5.21
CA ALA A 474 12.24 -1.15 6.44
C ALA A 474 12.72 -2.54 6.90
N ARG A 475 13.99 -2.63 7.28
CA ARG A 475 14.64 -3.87 7.76
C ARG A 475 14.72 -5.02 6.74
N GLU A 476 14.58 -4.76 5.44
CA GLU A 476 14.74 -5.81 4.42
C GLU A 476 16.17 -6.37 4.33
N SER A 477 17.17 -5.59 4.78
CA SER A 477 18.59 -6.02 4.81
C SER A 477 18.82 -7.31 5.59
N CYS A 478 17.98 -7.60 6.60
CA CYS A 478 18.02 -8.84 7.37
C CYS A 478 17.78 -10.09 6.50
N VAL A 479 16.94 -9.96 5.46
CA VAL A 479 16.51 -11.07 4.59
C VAL A 479 17.09 -10.97 3.18
N GLN A 480 18.06 -10.09 2.95
CA GLN A 480 18.68 -9.91 1.63
C GLN A 480 19.31 -11.22 1.10
N SER A 481 19.81 -12.08 1.98
CA SER A 481 20.34 -13.39 1.60
C SER A 481 19.25 -14.32 1.03
N CYS A 482 18.01 -14.20 1.50
CA CYS A 482 16.85 -14.89 0.93
C CYS A 482 16.60 -14.42 -0.50
N TYR A 483 16.72 -13.11 -0.77
CA TYR A 483 16.46 -12.54 -2.09
C TYR A 483 17.42 -13.08 -3.13
N SER A 484 18.71 -13.10 -2.80
CA SER A 484 19.74 -13.68 -3.66
C SER A 484 19.49 -15.15 -3.96
N ARG A 485 19.08 -15.94 -2.94
CA ARG A 485 18.78 -17.37 -3.10
C ARG A 485 17.56 -17.62 -3.97
N LEU A 486 16.53 -16.77 -3.84
CA LEU A 486 15.24 -16.90 -4.51
C LEU A 486 15.20 -16.20 -5.89
N GLY A 487 16.28 -15.49 -6.27
CA GLY A 487 16.33 -14.74 -7.53
C GLY A 487 15.46 -13.48 -7.54
N LEU A 488 15.31 -12.81 -6.39
CA LEU A 488 14.46 -11.63 -6.21
C LEU A 488 15.18 -10.28 -6.39
N ASN A 489 16.50 -10.29 -6.64
CA ASN A 489 17.34 -9.09 -6.81
C ASN A 489 17.28 -8.51 -8.23
#